data_AF-A0A2N5FUT4-F1
#
_entry.id   AF-A0A2N5FUT4-F1
#
_cell.length_a   1.000
_cell.length_b   1.000
_cell.length_c   1.000
_cell.angle_alpha   90.00
_cell.angle_beta   90.00
_cell.angle_gamma   90.00
#
_symmetry.space_group_name_H-M   'P 1'
#
loop_
_entity.id
_entity.type
_entity.pdbx_description
1 polymer ?
#
loop_
_entity_poly.entity_id
_entity_poly.type
_entity_poly.pdbx_seq_one_letter_code
_entity_poly.pdbx_strand_id
1 'polypeptide(L)' 'MLKTYALLIRKWMDDIKFQCWNLNFTHDHLIDVIHGQYEAKMQRLFKRLEKQYGFDKAKFYALQEQAMSF' A
#
# COMPACT_ATOMS: atom_id res chain seq x y z
N MET A 1 8.95 8.42 12.78
CA MET A 1 9.19 7.22 11.95
C MET A 1 7.90 6.57 11.44
N LEU A 2 6.91 6.24 12.30
CA LEU A 2 5.64 5.65 11.83
C LEU A 2 4.86 6.54 10.85
N LYS A 3 4.86 7.86 11.07
CA LYS A 3 4.30 8.85 10.14
C LYS A 3 4.90 8.73 8.73
N THR A 4 6.19 8.48 8.61
CA THR A 4 6.87 8.30 7.31
C THR A 4 6.35 7.04 6.59
N TYR A 5 6.12 5.95 7.33
CA TYR A 5 5.54 4.74 6.74
C TYR A 5 4.07 4.94 6.37
N ALA A 6 3.29 5.67 7.17
CA ALA A 6 1.91 6.02 6.81
C ALA A 6 1.86 6.89 5.53
N LEU A 7 2.73 7.90 5.41
CA LEU A 7 2.85 8.71 4.20
C LEU A 7 3.30 7.89 2.98
N LEU A 8 4.19 6.90 3.18
CA LEU A 8 4.61 6.00 2.12
C LEU A 8 3.47 5.11 1.63
N ILE A 9 2.68 4.55 2.56
CA ILE A 9 1.47 3.79 2.24
C ILE A 9 0.50 4.67 1.46
N ARG A 10 0.23 5.89 1.94
CA ARG A 10 -0.66 6.84 1.26
C ARG A 10 -0.21 7.12 -0.17
N LYS A 11 1.07 7.40 -0.37
CA LYS A 11 1.64 7.58 -1.71
C LYS A 11 1.37 6.37 -2.61
N TRP A 12 1.62 5.15 -2.14
CA TRP A 12 1.38 3.96 -2.95
C TRP A 12 -0.09 3.71 -3.26
N MET A 13 -0.99 4.06 -2.33
CA MET A 13 -2.44 4.03 -2.55
C MET A 13 -2.90 5.04 -3.60
N ASP A 14 -2.32 6.24 -3.60
CA ASP A 14 -2.63 7.26 -4.61
C ASP A 14 -2.02 6.90 -5.97
N ASP A 15 -0.79 6.36 -6.00
CA ASP A 15 -0.13 5.87 -7.21
C ASP A 15 -0.98 4.79 -7.92
N ILE A 16 -1.47 3.78 -7.19
CA ILE A 16 -2.32 2.74 -7.77
C ILE A 16 -3.65 3.29 -8.28
N LYS A 17 -4.31 4.16 -7.50
CA LYS A 17 -5.57 4.79 -7.94
C LYS A 17 -5.39 5.59 -9.21
N PHE A 18 -4.31 6.38 -9.30
CA PHE A 18 -4.00 7.16 -10.50
C PHE A 18 -3.72 6.27 -11.71
N GLN A 19 -2.95 5.20 -11.53
CA GLN A 19 -2.66 4.26 -12.62
C GLN A 19 -3.93 3.53 -13.09
N CYS A 20 -4.76 3.04 -12.17
CA CYS A 20 -6.03 2.39 -12.51
C CYS A 20 -7.00 3.37 -13.19
N TRP A 21 -7.06 4.62 -12.73
CA TRP A 21 -7.87 5.67 -13.35
C TRP A 21 -7.44 5.93 -14.81
N ASN A 22 -6.13 6.03 -15.06
CA ASN A 22 -5.61 6.30 -16.41
C ASN A 22 -5.81 5.14 -17.39
N LEU A 23 -6.00 3.92 -16.90
CA LEU A 23 -6.22 2.73 -17.74
C LEU A 23 -7.67 2.54 -18.19
N ASN A 24 -8.60 3.40 -17.77
CA ASN A 24 -9.99 3.49 -18.24
C ASN A 24 -10.69 2.12 -18.42
N PHE A 25 -10.54 1.21 -17.45
CA PHE A 25 -11.22 -0.10 -17.38
C PHE A 25 -11.12 -0.98 -18.64
N THR A 26 -10.19 -0.71 -19.55
CA THR A 26 -10.08 -1.41 -20.85
C THR A 26 -8.98 -2.46 -20.84
N HIS A 27 -8.19 -2.52 -19.77
CA HIS A 27 -6.97 -3.32 -19.68
C HIS A 27 -6.90 -4.09 -18.35
N ASP A 28 -7.84 -5.01 -18.14
CA ASP A 28 -7.96 -5.79 -16.88
C ASP A 28 -6.64 -6.47 -16.47
N HIS A 29 -5.89 -7.04 -17.42
CA HIS A 29 -4.59 -7.65 -17.13
C HIS A 29 -3.54 -6.65 -16.61
N LEU A 30 -3.57 -5.39 -17.05
CA LEU A 30 -2.66 -4.35 -16.54
C LEU A 30 -3.08 -3.90 -15.14
N ILE A 31 -4.38 -3.84 -14.88
CA ILE A 31 -4.93 -3.56 -13.55
C ILE A 31 -4.44 -4.63 -12.58
N ASP A 32 -4.56 -5.92 -12.92
CA ASP A 32 -4.08 -7.03 -12.08
C ASP A 32 -2.57 -6.93 -11.79
N VAL A 33 -1.76 -6.61 -12.81
CA VAL A 33 -0.31 -6.42 -12.64
C VAL A 33 -0.02 -5.26 -11.67
N ILE A 34 -0.73 -4.14 -11.79
CA ILE A 34 -0.55 -2.98 -10.91
C ILE A 34 -0.96 -3.32 -9.47
N HIS A 35 -2.09 -4.01 -9.29
CA HIS A 35 -2.54 -4.51 -7.99
C HIS A 35 -1.50 -5.46 -7.36
N GLY A 36 -0.97 -6.41 -8.12
CA GLY A 36 0.09 -7.31 -7.66
C GLY A 36 1.37 -6.57 -7.24
N GLN A 37 1.76 -5.52 -7.96
CA GLN A 37 2.90 -4.68 -7.57
C GLN A 37 2.66 -3.92 -6.26
N TYR A 38 1.45 -3.39 -6.07
CA TYR A 38 1.06 -2.73 -4.83
C TYR A 38 1.07 -3.71 -3.65
N GLU A 39 0.48 -4.89 -3.80
CA GLU A 39 0.48 -5.93 -2.76
C GLU A 39 1.90 -6.36 -2.40
N ALA A 40 2.78 -6.57 -3.38
CA ALA A 40 4.17 -6.92 -3.14
C ALA A 40 4.95 -5.82 -2.39
N LYS A 41 4.62 -4.54 -2.60
CA LYS A 41 5.18 -3.42 -1.82
C LYS A 41 4.66 -3.46 -0.37
N MET A 42 3.36 -3.63 -0.19
CA MET A 42 2.72 -3.70 1.12
C MET A 42 3.20 -4.88 1.96
N GLN A 43 3.33 -6.06 1.36
CA GLN A 43 3.83 -7.25 2.05
C GLN A 43 5.30 -7.10 2.48
N ARG A 44 6.14 -6.48 1.63
CA ARG A 44 7.53 -6.17 1.98
C ARG A 44 7.62 -5.18 3.13
N LEU A 45 6.78 -4.15 3.12
CA LEU A 45 6.69 -3.19 4.22
C LEU A 45 6.23 -3.87 5.51
N PHE A 46 5.20 -4.70 5.45
CA PHE A 46 4.71 -5.46 6.60
C PHE A 46 5.82 -6.31 7.22
N LYS A 47 6.49 -7.16 6.45
CA LYS A 47 7.62 -7.99 6.94
C LYS A 47 8.73 -7.16 7.58
N ARG A 48 9.02 -5.98 7.02
CA ARG A 48 10.01 -5.07 7.61
C ARG A 48 9.55 -4.52 8.95
N LEU A 49 8.29 -4.08 9.05
CA LEU A 49 7.73 -3.53 10.28
C LEU A 49 7.55 -4.60 11.36
N GLU A 50 7.16 -5.81 10.97
CA GLU A 50 7.11 -6.99 11.82
C GLU A 50 8.49 -7.26 12.44
N LYS A 51 9.54 -7.33 11.60
CA LYS A 51 10.91 -7.57 12.06
C LYS A 51 11.49 -6.46 12.92
N GLN A 52 11.24 -5.19 12.57
CA GLN A 52 11.88 -4.03 13.24
C GLN A 52 11.12 -3.55 14.47
N TYR A 53 9.79 -3.69 14.49
CA TYR A 53 8.92 -3.07 15.48
C TYR A 53 7.89 -4.04 16.07
N GLY A 54 7.91 -5.33 15.73
CA GLY A 54 6.95 -6.31 16.23
C GLY A 54 5.52 -6.01 15.79
N PHE A 55 5.34 -5.48 14.59
CA PHE A 55 4.01 -5.28 14.00
C PHE A 55 3.34 -6.62 13.73
N ASP A 56 2.15 -6.80 14.29
CA ASP A 56 1.21 -7.83 13.87
C ASP A 56 0.28 -7.27 12.76
N LYS A 57 -0.58 -8.13 12.20
CA LYS A 57 -1.51 -7.73 11.14
C LYS A 57 -2.45 -6.60 11.59
N ALA A 58 -2.90 -6.60 12.83
CA ALA A 58 -3.84 -5.60 13.34
C ALA A 58 -3.20 -4.21 13.39
N LYS A 59 -1.97 -4.11 13.92
CA LYS A 59 -1.19 -2.86 13.93
C LYS A 59 -0.88 -2.38 12.51
N PHE A 60 -0.62 -3.30 11.59
CA PHE A 60 -0.38 -2.94 10.20
C PHE A 60 -1.65 -2.40 9.51
N TYR A 61 -2.82 -2.98 9.78
CA TYR A 61 -4.09 -2.44 9.29
C TYR A 61 -4.40 -1.06 9.88
N ALA A 62 -4.18 -0.87 11.19
CA ALA A 62 -4.34 0.45 11.81
C ALA A 62 -3.41 1.51 11.17
N LEU A 63 -2.19 1.12 10.78
CA LEU A 63 -1.28 2.02 10.06
C LEU A 63 -1.79 2.34 8.64
N GLN A 64 -2.42 1.39 7.95
CA GLN A 64 -3.07 1.64 6.66
C GLN A 64 -4.28 2.58 6.81
N GLU A 65 -5.10 2.37 7.83
CA GLU A 65 -6.22 3.27 8.14
C GLU A 65 -5.73 4.68 8.45
N GLN A 66 -4.67 4.80 9.26
CA GLN A 66 -4.04 6.09 9.52
C GLN A 66 -3.52 6.73 8.23
N ALA A 67 -2.98 5.94 7.30
CA ALA A 67 -2.53 6.44 6.00
C ALA A 67 -3.67 7.05 5.18
N MET A 68 -4.89 6.49 5.27
CA MET A 68 -6.08 7.03 4.59
C MET A 68 -6.58 8.36 5.19
N SER A 69 -6.25 8.64 6.44
CA SER A 69 -6.66 9.85 7.16
C SER A 69 -5.76 11.07 6.90
N PHE A 70 -4.68 10.92 6.15
CA PHE A 70 -3.87 12.03 5.61
C PHE A 70 -4.41 12.47 4.25
#